data_AF-A0A2U2CDM4-F1
#
_entry.id   AF-A0A2U2CDM4-F1
#
_cell.length_a   1.000
_cell.length_b   1.000
_cell.length_c   1.000
_cell.angle_alpha   90.00
_cell.angle_beta   90.00
_cell.angle_gamma   90.00
#
_symmetry.space_group_name_H-M   'P 1'
#
loop_
_entity.id
_entity.type
_entity.pdbx_description
1 polymer ?
#
loop_
_entity_poly.entity_id
_entity_poly.type
_entity_poly.pdbx_seq_one_letter_code
_entity_poly.pdbx_strand_id
1 'polypeptide(L)'
;MEALPRCPAHLSEVAHKEWRRLATPMHEAGILTLADRAALAAYCQAWARWVEAEEKLAATPALLKTPNGHVQQSPWLTVANKQMELMSRYMSELGLTPVARTRLANAGDQLPAEKPTIIQIVSAWPDGTMRDQQGEIVEHEPEEHVIQLDDRI
;
A
#
# COMPACT_ATOMS: atom_id res chain seq x y z
N MET A 1 4.96 -8.92 13.94
CA MET A 1 4.91 -7.49 13.59
C MET A 1 6.33 -7.01 13.39
N GLU A 2 6.66 -6.49 12.21
CA GLU A 2 7.98 -5.88 11.96
C GLU A 2 8.21 -4.69 12.88
N ALA A 3 9.46 -4.34 13.14
CA ALA A 3 9.80 -3.19 13.97
C ALA A 3 9.61 -1.88 13.20
N LEU A 4 9.07 -0.85 13.87
CA LEU A 4 8.97 0.51 13.33
C LEU A 4 10.33 0.98 12.79
N PRO A 5 10.43 1.43 11.52
CA PRO A 5 11.70 1.91 10.99
C PRO A 5 12.22 3.12 11.77
N ARG A 6 13.50 3.09 12.15
CA ARG A 6 14.13 4.23 12.83
C ARG A 6 14.31 5.41 11.87
N CYS A 7 13.92 6.59 12.32
CA CYS A 7 14.17 7.84 11.61
C CYS A 7 15.68 7.99 11.27
N PRO A 8 16.04 8.32 10.01
CA PRO A 8 17.43 8.59 9.66
C PRO A 8 17.97 9.82 10.38
N ALA A 9 19.23 9.74 10.84
CA ALA A 9 19.87 10.80 11.62
C ALA A 9 20.28 12.04 10.79
N HIS A 10 20.29 11.94 9.47
CA HIS A 10 20.68 13.04 8.58
C HIS A 10 19.51 13.98 8.24
N LEU A 11 18.31 13.69 8.73
CA LEU A 11 17.14 14.52 8.46
C LEU A 11 17.26 15.86 9.21
N SER A 12 16.77 16.92 8.59
CA SER A 12 16.59 18.20 9.31
C SER A 12 15.59 18.08 10.46
N GLU A 13 15.63 19.00 11.42
CA GLU A 13 14.69 19.01 12.57
C GLU A 13 13.22 19.02 12.16
N VAL A 14 12.87 19.80 11.13
CA VAL A 14 11.50 19.84 10.59
C VAL A 14 11.12 18.49 9.97
N ALA A 15 12.05 17.86 9.24
CA ALA A 15 11.84 16.53 8.68
C ALA A 15 11.71 15.46 9.77
N HIS A 16 12.46 15.56 10.87
CA HIS A 16 12.32 14.67 12.03
C HIS A 16 10.93 14.77 12.68
N LYS A 17 10.40 15.98 12.82
CA LYS A 17 9.03 16.17 13.33
C LYS A 17 8.00 15.54 12.40
N GLU A 18 8.18 15.71 11.10
CA GLU A 18 7.28 15.13 10.10
C GLU A 18 7.35 13.60 10.08
N TRP A 19 8.55 13.03 10.23
CA TRP A 19 8.72 11.59 10.40
C TRP A 19 7.92 11.08 11.60
N ARG A 20 8.04 11.74 12.76
CA ARG A 20 7.29 11.35 13.97
C ARG A 20 5.78 11.45 13.78
N ARG A 21 5.31 12.43 13.01
CA ARG A 21 3.89 12.64 12.70
C ARG A 21 3.31 11.50 11.86
N LEU A 22 4.06 10.98 10.90
CA LEU A 22 3.57 10.00 9.92
C LEU A 22 3.97 8.56 10.21
N ALA A 23 5.19 8.31 10.69
CA ALA A 23 5.74 6.96 10.79
C ALA A 23 4.93 6.06 11.72
N THR A 24 4.53 6.54 12.89
CA THR A 24 3.77 5.74 13.87
C THR A 24 2.39 5.37 13.33
N PRO A 25 1.52 6.32 12.90
CA PRO A 25 0.20 5.95 12.36
C PRO A 25 0.29 5.04 11.12
N MET A 26 1.26 5.26 10.24
CA MET A 26 1.43 4.41 9.04
C MET A 26 1.88 2.99 9.39
N HIS A 27 2.72 2.84 10.40
CA HIS A 27 3.17 1.53 10.86
C HIS A 27 2.07 0.77 11.60
N GLU A 28 1.31 1.46 12.46
CA GLU A 28 0.14 0.88 13.15
C GLU A 28 -0.94 0.44 12.16
N ALA A 29 -1.09 1.16 11.03
CA ALA A 29 -1.96 0.78 9.94
C ALA A 29 -1.42 -0.36 9.05
N GLY A 30 -0.19 -0.86 9.31
CA GLY A 30 0.45 -1.90 8.51
C GLY A 30 0.92 -1.46 7.12
N ILE A 31 0.99 -0.15 6.86
CA ILE A 31 1.37 0.43 5.56
C ILE A 31 2.88 0.65 5.46
N LEU A 32 3.54 0.94 6.59
CA LEU A 32 4.97 1.25 6.62
C LEU A 32 5.82 0.05 7.05
N THR A 33 6.65 -0.44 6.14
CA THR A 33 7.64 -1.50 6.39
C THR A 33 9.06 -0.93 6.46
N LEU A 34 10.04 -1.79 6.77
CA LEU A 34 11.45 -1.40 6.73
C LEU A 34 11.91 -0.99 5.32
N ALA A 35 11.31 -1.55 4.26
CA ALA A 35 11.65 -1.24 2.87
C ALA A 35 11.29 0.21 2.50
N ASP A 36 10.22 0.75 3.09
CA ASP A 36 9.70 2.10 2.79
C ASP A 36 10.47 3.21 3.49
N ARG A 37 11.41 2.85 4.38
CA ARG A 37 12.15 3.79 5.23
C ARG A 37 12.80 4.93 4.44
N ALA A 38 13.41 4.61 3.29
CA ALA A 38 14.10 5.61 2.47
C ALA A 38 13.10 6.56 1.77
N ALA A 39 11.97 6.02 1.28
CA ALA A 39 10.93 6.81 0.63
C ALA A 39 10.26 7.77 1.61
N LEU A 40 9.91 7.31 2.81
CA LEU A 40 9.37 8.18 3.86
C LEU A 40 10.38 9.27 4.26
N ALA A 41 11.66 8.94 4.35
CA ALA A 41 12.70 9.91 4.71
C ALA A 41 12.83 11.01 3.66
N ALA A 42 12.80 10.63 2.38
CA ALA A 42 12.84 11.57 1.27
C ALA A 42 11.62 12.49 1.27
N TYR A 43 10.42 11.94 1.53
CA TYR A 43 9.21 12.75 1.72
C TYR A 43 9.37 13.77 2.85
N CYS A 44 9.80 13.33 4.04
CA CYS A 44 9.98 14.22 5.19
C CYS A 44 11.00 15.33 4.92
N GLN A 45 12.08 15.04 4.18
CA GLN A 45 13.06 16.05 3.81
C GLN A 45 12.54 17.03 2.76
N ALA A 46 11.70 16.57 1.82
CA ALA A 46 11.01 17.44 0.88
C ALA A 46 10.01 18.36 1.58
N TRP A 47 9.25 17.83 2.56
CA TRP A 47 8.37 18.61 3.44
C TRP A 47 9.12 19.74 4.14
N ALA A 48 10.26 19.43 4.77
CA ALA A 48 11.05 20.45 5.47
C ALA A 48 11.51 21.59 4.56
N ARG A 49 11.97 21.26 3.34
CA ARG A 49 12.37 22.27 2.35
C ARG A 49 11.19 23.07 1.82
N TRP A 50 10.02 22.44 1.69
CA TRP A 50 8.80 23.13 1.30
C TRP A 50 8.36 24.13 2.38
N VAL A 51 8.31 23.71 3.64
CA VAL A 51 7.98 24.60 4.78
C VAL A 51 8.92 25.80 4.82
N GLU A 52 10.23 25.59 4.71
CA GLU A 52 11.19 26.69 4.65
C GLU A 52 10.90 27.64 3.47
N ALA A 53 10.62 27.10 2.28
CA ALA A 53 10.32 27.92 1.11
C ALA A 53 9.04 28.76 1.28
N GLU A 54 7.98 28.19 1.86
CA GLU A 54 6.73 28.91 2.15
C GLU A 54 6.95 30.01 3.20
N GLU A 55 7.72 29.75 4.25
CA GLU A 55 8.09 30.76 5.25
C GLU A 55 8.85 31.93 4.61
N LYS A 56 9.78 31.65 3.69
CA LYS A 56 10.52 32.68 2.96
C LYS A 56 9.63 33.46 1.98
N LEU A 57 8.70 32.80 1.31
CA LEU A 57 7.72 33.45 0.43
C LEU A 57 6.75 34.33 1.20
N ALA A 58 6.37 33.96 2.42
CA ALA A 58 5.57 34.82 3.29
C ALA A 58 6.33 36.08 3.74
N ALA A 59 7.65 35.96 3.93
CA ALA A 59 8.51 37.06 4.39
C ALA A 59 9.08 37.94 3.26
N THR A 60 8.98 37.52 1.99
CA THR A 60 9.62 38.23 0.84
C THR A 60 8.66 38.38 -0.34
N PRO A 61 8.80 39.44 -1.16
CA PRO A 61 7.97 39.59 -2.36
C PRO A 61 8.15 38.42 -3.33
N ALA A 62 7.03 37.92 -3.87
CA ALA A 62 7.05 36.83 -4.87
C ALA A 62 7.72 37.23 -6.19
N LEU A 63 7.80 38.54 -6.48
CA LEU A 63 8.49 39.10 -7.64
C LEU A 63 9.63 40.00 -7.16
N LEU A 64 10.83 39.74 -7.66
CA LEU A 64 12.05 40.47 -7.35
C LEU A 64 12.45 41.31 -8.56
N LYS A 65 12.78 42.58 -8.32
CA LYS A 65 13.37 43.44 -9.35
C LYS A 65 14.88 43.32 -9.31
N THR A 66 15.49 43.01 -10.43
CA THR A 66 16.95 42.99 -10.56
C THR A 66 17.50 44.41 -10.68
N PRO A 67 18.80 44.62 -10.40
CA PRO A 67 19.46 45.92 -10.61
C PRO A 67 19.34 46.44 -12.05
N ASN A 68 19.21 45.54 -13.04
CA ASN A 68 19.06 45.87 -14.46
C ASN A 68 17.60 46.16 -14.87
N GLY A 69 16.66 46.22 -13.91
CA GLY A 69 15.26 46.57 -14.15
C GLY A 69 14.35 45.40 -14.58
N HIS A 70 14.88 44.18 -14.71
CA HIS A 70 14.07 43.01 -15.03
C HIS A 70 13.33 42.47 -13.80
N VAL A 71 12.12 41.98 -13.98
CA VAL A 71 11.35 41.29 -12.93
C VAL A 71 11.58 39.79 -13.05
N GLN A 72 12.00 39.16 -11.94
CA GLN A 72 12.17 37.72 -11.83
C GLN A 72 11.28 37.18 -10.72
N GLN A 73 10.84 35.93 -10.85
CA GLN A 73 10.15 35.24 -9.76
C GLN A 73 11.12 34.93 -8.62
N SER A 74 10.60 34.89 -7.40
CA SER A 74 11.37 34.46 -6.23
C SER A 74 11.88 33.02 -6.44
N PRO A 75 13.18 32.74 -6.21
CA PRO A 75 13.72 31.39 -6.26
C PRO A 75 13.00 30.41 -5.32
N TRP A 76 12.46 30.93 -4.21
CA TRP A 76 11.69 30.14 -3.25
C TRP A 76 10.41 29.57 -3.85
N LEU A 77 9.81 30.25 -4.83
CA LEU A 77 8.65 29.73 -5.56
C LEU A 77 8.99 28.49 -6.37
N THR A 78 10.18 28.49 -7.01
CA THR A 78 10.68 27.32 -7.73
C THR A 78 10.95 26.16 -6.78
N VAL A 79 11.54 26.42 -5.61
CA VAL A 79 11.78 25.39 -4.58
C VAL A 79 10.46 24.81 -4.08
N ALA A 80 9.51 25.67 -3.68
CA ALA A 80 8.21 25.25 -3.18
C ALA A 80 7.47 24.35 -4.19
N ASN A 81 7.36 24.79 -5.45
CA ASN A 81 6.73 24.03 -6.51
C ASN A 81 7.41 22.67 -6.74
N LYS A 82 8.75 22.64 -6.72
CA LYS A 82 9.49 21.39 -6.91
C LYS A 82 9.28 20.41 -5.76
N GLN A 83 9.29 20.90 -4.51
CA GLN A 83 9.07 20.05 -3.36
C GLN A 83 7.64 19.52 -3.31
N MET A 84 6.62 20.31 -3.65
CA MET A 84 5.24 19.84 -3.79
C MET A 84 5.12 18.70 -4.80
N GLU A 85 5.79 18.81 -5.96
CA GLU A 85 5.81 17.76 -6.99
C GLU A 85 6.48 16.46 -6.49
N LEU A 86 7.61 16.57 -5.78
CA LEU A 86 8.31 15.41 -5.20
C LEU A 86 7.48 14.76 -4.09
N MET A 87 6.89 15.57 -3.21
CA MET A 87 6.00 15.10 -2.15
C MET A 87 4.81 14.34 -2.73
N SER A 88 4.16 14.85 -3.79
CA SER A 88 3.05 14.17 -4.46
C SER A 88 3.45 12.78 -4.99
N ARG A 89 4.65 12.67 -5.58
CA ARG A 89 5.21 11.39 -6.03
C ARG A 89 5.42 10.43 -4.86
N TYR A 90 6.12 10.84 -3.81
CA TYR A 90 6.35 9.97 -2.65
C TYR A 90 5.05 9.58 -1.94
N MET A 91 4.06 10.48 -1.83
CA MET A 91 2.75 10.15 -1.25
C MET A 91 2.01 9.10 -2.08
N SER A 92 2.17 9.11 -3.40
CA SER A 92 1.57 8.12 -4.28
C SER A 92 2.22 6.75 -4.11
N GLU A 93 3.55 6.69 -4.06
CA GLU A 93 4.30 5.45 -3.82
C GLU A 93 4.03 4.85 -2.43
N LEU A 94 3.94 5.69 -1.40
CA LEU A 94 3.70 5.28 -0.01
C LEU A 94 2.22 4.95 0.29
N GLY A 95 1.32 5.02 -0.69
CA GLY A 95 -0.09 4.73 -0.44
C GLY A 95 -0.84 5.80 0.35
N LEU A 96 -0.32 7.03 0.45
CA LEU A 96 -0.90 8.10 1.26
C LEU A 96 -2.03 8.87 0.55
N THR A 97 -2.17 8.71 -0.77
CA THR A 97 -3.27 9.32 -1.53
C THR A 97 -4.51 8.43 -1.54
N PRO A 98 -5.74 8.98 -1.60
CA PRO A 98 -6.97 8.17 -1.73
C PRO A 98 -6.90 7.16 -2.89
N VAL A 99 -6.37 7.59 -4.03
CA VAL A 99 -6.20 6.74 -5.23
C VAL A 99 -5.21 5.61 -4.98
N ALA A 100 -4.08 5.88 -4.32
CA ALA A 100 -3.10 4.85 -4.00
C ALA A 100 -3.66 3.85 -2.97
N ARG A 101 -4.46 4.31 -1.99
CA ARG A 101 -5.17 3.43 -1.05
C ARG A 101 -6.15 2.49 -1.73
N THR A 102 -6.94 2.97 -2.69
CA THR A 102 -7.85 2.10 -3.48
C THR A 102 -7.08 1.05 -4.28
N ARG A 103 -5.92 1.42 -4.84
CA ARG A 103 -5.06 0.49 -5.59
C ARG A 103 -4.48 -0.62 -4.70
N LEU A 104 -4.05 -0.26 -3.50
CA LEU A 104 -3.53 -1.21 -2.51
C LEU A 104 -4.62 -2.16 -1.99
N ALA A 105 -5.82 -1.64 -1.74
CA ALA A 105 -6.97 -2.47 -1.34
C ALA A 105 -7.27 -3.56 -2.38
N ASN A 106 -7.24 -3.22 -3.67
CA ASN A 106 -7.48 -4.18 -4.74
C ASN A 106 -6.31 -5.14 -4.99
N ALA A 107 -5.09 -4.80 -4.56
CA ALA A 107 -3.92 -5.67 -4.69
C ALA A 107 -3.90 -6.80 -3.66
N GLY A 108 -4.52 -6.60 -2.49
CA GLY A 108 -4.66 -7.61 -1.43
C GLY A 108 -5.77 -8.64 -1.66
N ASP A 109 -6.63 -8.42 -2.66
CA ASP A 109 -7.78 -9.28 -2.95
C ASP A 109 -7.43 -10.47 -3.88
N GLN A 110 -6.14 -10.70 -4.15
CA GLN A 110 -5.68 -12.03 -4.53
C GLN A 110 -5.67 -12.92 -3.29
N LEU A 111 -6.87 -13.23 -2.79
CA LEU A 111 -7.09 -14.40 -1.96
C LEU A 111 -6.33 -15.57 -2.63
N PRO A 112 -5.52 -16.35 -1.90
CA PRO A 112 -4.96 -17.56 -2.46
C PRO A 112 -6.14 -18.33 -3.04
N ALA A 113 -6.09 -18.65 -4.34
CA ALA A 113 -7.19 -19.32 -5.04
C ALA A 113 -7.75 -20.39 -4.10
N GLU A 114 -8.90 -20.10 -3.50
CA GLU A 114 -9.49 -20.96 -2.49
C GLU A 114 -9.61 -22.30 -3.19
N LYS A 115 -8.93 -23.34 -2.65
CA LYS A 115 -8.88 -24.64 -3.33
C LYS A 115 -10.33 -24.97 -3.68
N PRO A 116 -10.68 -25.17 -4.96
CA PRO A 116 -12.06 -25.34 -5.32
C PRO A 116 -12.61 -26.51 -4.52
N THR A 117 -13.77 -26.33 -3.88
CA THR A 117 -14.51 -27.45 -3.31
C THR A 117 -14.92 -28.36 -4.46
N ILE A 118 -14.22 -29.49 -4.60
CA ILE A 118 -14.53 -30.48 -5.64
C ILE A 118 -15.54 -31.45 -5.04
N ILE A 119 -16.78 -31.40 -5.54
CA ILE A 119 -17.80 -32.41 -5.25
C ILE A 119 -17.59 -33.57 -6.21
N GLN A 120 -17.08 -34.69 -5.70
CA GLN A 120 -17.02 -35.96 -6.44
C GLN A 120 -18.23 -36.80 -6.09
N ILE A 121 -18.99 -37.22 -7.10
CA ILE A 121 -20.08 -38.17 -6.94
C ILE A 121 -19.50 -39.57 -7.13
N VAL A 122 -19.53 -40.38 -6.08
CA VAL A 122 -19.10 -41.78 -6.10
C VAL A 122 -20.28 -42.69 -5.80
N SER A 123 -20.25 -43.90 -6.35
CA SER A 123 -21.22 -44.96 -6.06
C SER A 123 -20.59 -46.00 -5.14
N ALA A 124 -21.31 -46.37 -4.07
CA ALA A 124 -20.89 -47.43 -3.16
C ALA A 124 -21.32 -48.80 -3.72
N TRP A 125 -20.38 -49.75 -3.72
CA TRP A 125 -20.60 -51.11 -4.22
C TRP A 125 -20.66 -52.14 -3.09
N PRO A 126 -21.30 -53.31 -3.31
CA PRO A 126 -21.45 -54.34 -2.26
C PRO A 126 -20.13 -54.94 -1.75
N ASP A 127 -19.03 -54.74 -2.48
CA ASP A 127 -17.67 -55.14 -2.09
C ASP A 127 -16.99 -54.14 -1.14
N GLY A 128 -17.70 -53.08 -0.75
CA GLY A 128 -17.19 -52.02 0.12
C GLY A 128 -16.37 -50.96 -0.61
N THR A 129 -16.26 -51.03 -1.94
CA THR A 129 -15.50 -50.04 -2.72
C THR A 129 -16.39 -48.86 -3.11
N MET A 130 -15.83 -47.66 -3.07
CA MET A 130 -16.43 -46.47 -3.70
C MET A 130 -15.78 -46.28 -5.07
N ARG A 131 -16.59 -46.08 -6.11
CA ARG A 131 -16.10 -45.90 -7.48
C ARG A 131 -16.65 -44.65 -8.12
N ASP A 132 -15.85 -44.01 -8.97
CA ASP A 132 -16.25 -42.85 -9.76
C ASP A 132 -17.09 -43.22 -10.99
N GLN A 133 -17.41 -42.23 -11.83
CA GLN A 133 -18.20 -42.43 -13.07
C GLN A 133 -17.47 -43.27 -14.13
N GLN A 134 -16.15 -43.43 -14.03
CA GLN A 134 -15.34 -44.25 -14.93
C GLN A 134 -15.11 -45.66 -14.36
N GLY A 135 -15.58 -45.93 -13.14
CA GLY A 135 -15.47 -47.22 -12.47
C GLY A 135 -14.14 -47.42 -11.74
N GLU A 136 -13.33 -46.37 -11.60
CA GLU A 136 -12.08 -46.42 -10.83
C GLU A 136 -12.38 -46.32 -9.33
N ILE A 137 -11.60 -47.05 -8.53
CA ILE A 137 -11.76 -47.08 -7.06
C ILE A 137 -11.19 -45.78 -6.49
N VAL A 138 -12.00 -45.09 -5.68
CA VAL A 138 -11.60 -43.87 -4.99
C VAL A 138 -11.23 -44.21 -3.55
N GLU A 139 -9.96 -44.05 -3.19
CA GLU A 139 -9.43 -44.39 -1.85
C GLU A 139 -9.62 -43.27 -0.80
N HIS A 140 -10.23 -42.15 -1.18
CA HIS A 140 -10.38 -40.99 -0.30
C HIS A 140 -11.57 -41.17 0.66
N GLU A 141 -11.37 -41.09 1.97
CA GLU A 141 -12.47 -40.99 2.96
C GLU A 141 -13.19 -39.64 2.78
N PRO A 142 -14.43 -39.62 2.26
CA PRO A 142 -15.16 -38.38 2.11
C PRO A 142 -15.67 -37.90 3.48
N GLU A 143 -15.76 -36.60 3.68
CA GLU A 143 -16.65 -36.06 4.72
C GLU A 143 -18.10 -36.35 4.30
N GLU A 144 -18.67 -37.45 4.83
CA GLU A 144 -19.98 -37.96 4.42
C GLU A 144 -21.09 -36.90 4.57
N HIS A 145 -21.56 -36.37 3.45
CA HIS A 145 -22.85 -35.69 3.36
C HIS A 145 -23.79 -36.56 2.53
N VAL A 146 -24.59 -37.39 3.22
CA VAL A 146 -25.53 -38.31 2.58
C VAL A 146 -26.76 -37.55 2.11
N ILE A 147 -26.93 -37.39 0.80
CA ILE A 147 -28.16 -36.89 0.18
C ILE A 147 -28.95 -38.11 -0.31
N GLN A 148 -30.06 -38.44 0.36
CA GLN A 148 -30.99 -39.46 -0.11
C GLN A 148 -31.78 -38.92 -1.31
N LEU A 149 -31.59 -39.51 -2.48
CA LEU A 149 -32.45 -39.28 -3.64
C LEU A 149 -33.65 -40.24 -3.52
N ASP A 150 -34.88 -39.68 -3.45
CA ASP A 150 -36.12 -40.45 -3.43
C ASP A 150 -36.43 -40.87 -4.87
N ASP A 151 -36.24 -42.15 -5.19
CA ASP A 151 -36.52 -42.75 -6.52
C ASP A 151 -38.04 -42.89 -6.78
N ARG A 152 -38.76 -41.77 -6.74
CA ARG A 152 -40.14 -41.70 -7.26
C ARG A 152 -40.14 -41.11 -8.66
N ILE A 153 -39.92 -41.99 -9.64
CA ILE A 153 -40.52 -41.88 -10.97
C ILE A 153 -41.55 -43.01 -11.10
#